data_AF-A0A4P5TEP9-F1
#
_entry.id   AF-A0A4P5TEP9-F1
#
_cell.length_a   1.000
_cell.length_b   1.000
_cell.length_c   1.000
_cell.angle_alpha   90.00
_cell.angle_beta   90.00
_cell.angle_gamma   90.00
#
_symmetry.space_group_name_H-M   'P 1'
#
loop_
_entity.id
_entity.type
_entity.pdbx_description
1 polymer ?
#
loop_
_entity_poly.entity_id
_entity_poly.type
_entity_poly.pdbx_seq_one_letter_code
_entity_poly.pdbx_strand_id
1 'polypeptide(L)'
;MKNNLVLLLSVLCFSFSTLNASVFSHSAPPKWKVLIIDGQNNHKWAITTPIMKGYLEETGLFMVDVLTTPPKDSSLDQFMPSFKGYDVILSNYNGKSWPRQTELALEKFVAKGGGLVIIHAADNSFPYWKAYNEMIGLGGWEKRTEKDGPYVYYNEKDELIRDNTPGPGGHHGTQHEFVIKTRIEEHPIMKGLPMEWLHTKDELYDLMRGPAINMNILATAYSSKDQKGTGRHEPSVLTLNYGKGKIFHNMMGHEDYSMHCVGFITLLQRGTEWVASGKVTQTVPTNFPTKEKSSSRQPQK
;
A
#
# COMPACT_ATOMS: atom_id res chain seq x y z
N MET A 1 79.97 -45.97 -24.16
CA MET A 1 79.08 -46.42 -23.06
C MET A 1 79.14 -45.42 -21.92
N LYS A 2 78.16 -44.52 -21.85
CA LYS A 2 77.55 -43.95 -20.64
C LYS A 2 76.63 -42.82 -21.10
N ASN A 3 75.35 -43.16 -21.17
CA ASN A 3 74.25 -42.20 -21.17
C ASN A 3 74.36 -41.35 -19.91
N ASN A 4 74.10 -40.05 -20.01
CA ASN A 4 73.34 -39.36 -18.98
C ASN A 4 72.50 -38.26 -19.63
N LEU A 5 71.20 -38.44 -19.40
CA LEU A 5 70.04 -37.76 -19.91
C LEU A 5 69.94 -36.37 -19.26
N VAL A 6 69.97 -35.30 -20.04
CA VAL A 6 69.62 -33.96 -19.57
C VAL A 6 68.13 -33.77 -19.76
N LEU A 7 67.39 -33.74 -18.64
CA LEU A 7 65.96 -33.50 -18.60
C LEU A 7 65.71 -31.99 -18.69
N LEU A 8 65.29 -31.48 -19.85
CA LEU A 8 64.77 -30.12 -20.00
C LEU A 8 63.32 -30.09 -19.48
N LEU A 9 63.07 -29.49 -18.31
CA LEU A 9 61.73 -29.10 -17.89
C LEU A 9 61.32 -27.83 -18.64
N SER A 10 60.40 -27.97 -19.60
CA SER A 10 59.66 -26.86 -20.18
C SER A 10 58.56 -26.43 -19.21
N VAL A 11 58.76 -25.31 -18.52
CA VAL A 11 57.71 -24.64 -17.73
C VAL A 11 56.77 -23.94 -18.72
N LEU A 12 55.61 -24.54 -18.98
CA LEU A 12 54.51 -23.88 -19.69
C LEU A 12 53.76 -22.99 -18.69
N CYS A 13 54.02 -21.68 -18.72
CA CYS A 13 53.17 -20.70 -18.05
C CYS A 13 51.83 -20.61 -18.80
N PHE A 14 50.82 -21.35 -18.35
CA PHE A 14 49.42 -21.08 -18.73
C PHE A 14 48.95 -19.83 -17.98
N SER A 15 48.94 -18.69 -18.65
CA SER A 15 48.21 -17.51 -18.21
C SER A 15 46.70 -17.80 -18.29
N PHE A 16 46.12 -18.17 -17.16
CA PHE A 16 44.66 -18.16 -16.98
C PHE A 16 44.19 -16.70 -16.94
N SER A 17 43.88 -16.14 -18.11
CA SER A 17 43.12 -14.89 -18.19
C SER A 17 41.69 -15.19 -17.75
N THR A 18 41.38 -14.94 -16.48
CA THR A 18 40.00 -14.95 -15.98
C THR A 18 39.25 -13.80 -16.63
N LEU A 19 38.48 -14.11 -17.67
CA LEU A 19 37.53 -13.19 -18.25
C LEU A 19 36.41 -13.00 -17.21
N ASN A 20 36.54 -11.98 -16.37
CA ASN A 20 35.45 -11.50 -15.52
C ASN A 20 34.38 -10.93 -16.46
N ALA A 21 33.47 -11.79 -16.89
CA ALA A 21 32.22 -11.35 -17.48
C ALA A 21 31.41 -10.68 -16.37
N SER A 22 31.52 -9.36 -16.30
CA SER A 22 30.61 -8.53 -15.51
C SER A 22 29.20 -8.82 -16.02
N VAL A 23 28.45 -9.63 -15.29
CA VAL A 23 27.03 -9.86 -15.56
C VAL A 23 26.33 -8.55 -15.21
N PHE A 24 26.21 -7.65 -16.18
CA PHE A 24 25.27 -6.55 -16.09
C PHE A 24 23.88 -7.16 -16.11
N SER A 25 23.31 -7.36 -14.93
CA SER A 25 21.89 -7.70 -14.78
C SER A 25 21.08 -6.51 -15.29
N HIS A 26 20.74 -6.52 -16.58
CA HIS A 26 19.69 -5.65 -17.10
C HIS A 26 18.39 -6.09 -16.43
N SER A 27 17.91 -5.29 -15.46
CA SER A 27 16.57 -5.48 -14.93
C SER A 27 15.58 -5.41 -16.10
N ALA A 28 14.65 -6.37 -16.14
CA ALA A 28 13.56 -6.32 -17.10
C ALA A 28 12.84 -4.97 -16.99
N PRO A 29 12.33 -4.40 -18.10
CA PRO A 29 11.63 -3.12 -18.03
C PRO A 29 10.43 -3.19 -17.08
N PRO A 30 10.10 -2.09 -16.37
CA PRO A 30 8.99 -2.08 -15.43
C PRO A 30 7.69 -2.48 -16.10
N LYS A 31 6.90 -3.29 -15.40
CA LYS A 31 5.75 -3.99 -15.95
C LYS A 31 4.46 -3.19 -15.85
N TRP A 32 4.28 -2.42 -14.78
CA TRP A 32 3.04 -1.73 -14.47
C TRP A 32 3.25 -0.23 -14.30
N LYS A 33 2.38 0.58 -14.89
CA LYS A 33 2.42 2.04 -14.78
C LYS A 33 1.49 2.52 -13.67
N VAL A 34 2.06 3.21 -12.68
CA VAL A 34 1.35 3.75 -11.52
C VAL A 34 1.36 5.27 -11.61
N LEU A 35 0.21 5.91 -11.40
CA LEU A 35 0.12 7.34 -11.16
C LEU A 35 -0.22 7.60 -9.70
N ILE A 36 0.70 8.21 -8.95
CA ILE A 36 0.41 8.74 -7.63
C ILE A 36 -0.24 10.13 -7.79
N ILE A 37 -1.39 10.35 -7.14
CA ILE A 37 -2.03 11.66 -7.05
C ILE A 37 -1.83 12.21 -5.64
N ASP A 38 -1.20 13.38 -5.55
CA ASP A 38 -0.91 14.11 -4.31
C ASP A 38 -1.17 15.62 -4.45
N GLY A 39 -0.69 16.44 -3.49
CA GLY A 39 -0.72 17.91 -3.58
C GLY A 39 -1.61 18.60 -2.54
N GLN A 40 -2.65 17.94 -2.06
CA GLN A 40 -3.37 18.33 -0.85
C GLN A 40 -3.55 17.10 0.03
N ASN A 41 -3.14 17.23 1.29
CA ASN A 41 -3.34 16.23 2.33
C ASN A 41 -3.15 16.91 3.69
N ASN A 42 -3.93 16.52 4.70
CA ASN A 42 -3.69 16.92 6.08
C ASN A 42 -2.44 16.25 6.70
N HIS A 43 -1.84 15.28 6.00
CA HIS A 43 -0.55 14.66 6.32
C HIS A 43 0.59 15.22 5.46
N LYS A 44 1.83 14.82 5.78
CA LYS A 44 3.05 15.28 5.08
C LYS A 44 3.25 14.59 3.72
N TRP A 45 2.32 14.80 2.79
CA TRP A 45 2.32 14.18 1.46
C TRP A 45 3.62 14.40 0.67
N ALA A 46 4.24 15.57 0.81
CA ALA A 46 5.52 15.90 0.15
C ALA A 46 6.69 15.02 0.63
N ILE A 47 6.55 14.36 1.80
CA ILE A 47 7.49 13.38 2.34
C ILE A 47 7.02 11.96 1.99
N THR A 48 5.73 11.66 2.15
CA THR A 48 5.22 10.29 1.95
C THR A 48 5.17 9.86 0.48
N THR A 49 4.87 10.76 -0.45
CA THR A 49 4.87 10.46 -1.91
C THR A 49 6.21 9.95 -2.40
N PRO A 50 7.35 10.65 -2.22
CA PRO A 50 8.64 10.15 -2.72
C PRO A 50 9.07 8.85 -2.05
N ILE A 51 8.69 8.61 -0.79
CA ILE A 51 8.92 7.33 -0.09
C ILE A 51 8.15 6.19 -0.78
N MET A 52 6.84 6.34 -0.97
CA MET A 52 6.02 5.33 -1.64
C MET A 52 6.47 5.08 -3.08
N LYS A 53 6.81 6.14 -3.82
CA LYS A 53 7.39 6.04 -5.16
C LYS A 53 8.66 5.20 -5.13
N GLY A 54 9.60 5.50 -4.24
CA GLY A 54 10.85 4.74 -4.10
C GLY A 54 10.62 3.26 -3.80
N TYR A 55 9.69 2.93 -2.89
CA TYR A 55 9.36 1.54 -2.59
C TYR A 55 8.70 0.80 -3.74
N LEU A 56 7.92 1.46 -4.58
CA LEU A 56 7.38 0.81 -5.76
C LEU A 56 8.47 0.61 -6.81
N GLU A 57 9.25 1.66 -7.11
CA GLU A 57 10.27 1.59 -8.18
C GLU A 57 11.43 0.63 -7.86
N GLU A 58 11.86 0.51 -6.60
CA GLU A 58 12.96 -0.40 -6.20
C GLU A 58 12.66 -1.88 -6.51
N THR A 59 11.37 -2.24 -6.68
CA THR A 59 10.99 -3.61 -7.06
C THR A 59 11.33 -3.95 -8.51
N GLY A 60 11.55 -2.93 -9.35
CA GLY A 60 11.62 -3.07 -10.80
C GLY A 60 10.30 -3.47 -11.47
N LEU A 61 9.19 -3.62 -10.73
CA LEU A 61 7.88 -3.98 -11.28
C LEU A 61 7.08 -2.76 -11.74
N PHE A 62 7.37 -1.57 -11.20
CA PHE A 62 6.55 -0.38 -11.37
C PHE A 62 7.33 0.76 -12.01
N MET A 63 6.66 1.48 -12.92
CA MET A 63 7.06 2.82 -13.37
C MET A 63 6.09 3.80 -12.72
N VAL A 64 6.59 4.75 -11.93
CA VAL A 64 5.74 5.60 -11.10
C VAL A 64 5.84 7.06 -11.50
N ASP A 65 4.74 7.60 -12.02
CA ASP A 65 4.56 9.03 -12.21
C ASP A 65 3.88 9.65 -10.99
N VAL A 66 4.15 10.93 -10.74
CA VAL A 66 3.48 11.72 -9.70
C VAL A 66 2.75 12.87 -10.37
N LEU A 67 1.48 13.03 -10.02
CA LEU A 67 0.68 14.17 -10.41
C LEU A 67 0.25 14.95 -9.16
N THR A 68 0.88 16.09 -8.97
CA THR A 68 0.59 17.01 -7.87
C THR A 68 -0.53 17.97 -8.26
N THR A 69 -1.62 17.98 -7.48
CA THR A 69 -2.71 18.93 -7.66
C THR A 69 -2.28 20.36 -7.32
N PRO A 70 -2.97 21.39 -7.85
CA PRO A 70 -2.86 22.75 -7.32
C PRO A 70 -3.01 22.81 -5.79
N PRO A 71 -2.30 23.73 -5.11
CA PRO A 71 -2.34 23.84 -3.66
C PRO A 71 -3.72 24.23 -3.13
N LYS A 72 -3.93 24.08 -1.82
CA LYS A 72 -5.24 24.23 -1.16
C LYS A 72 -5.88 25.61 -1.35
N ASP A 73 -5.09 26.66 -1.55
CA ASP A 73 -5.55 28.03 -1.82
C ASP A 73 -5.90 28.30 -3.29
N SER A 74 -5.56 27.38 -4.21
CA SER A 74 -5.81 27.51 -5.65
C SER A 74 -7.09 26.80 -6.12
N SER A 75 -7.58 27.15 -7.31
CA SER A 75 -8.71 26.43 -7.93
C SER A 75 -8.25 25.06 -8.46
N LEU A 76 -9.15 24.07 -8.35
CA LEU A 76 -8.99 22.75 -8.96
C LEU A 76 -9.77 22.60 -10.27
N ASP A 77 -10.47 23.63 -10.76
CA ASP A 77 -11.38 23.51 -11.92
C ASP A 77 -10.69 22.98 -13.18
N GLN A 78 -9.39 23.25 -13.32
CA GLN A 78 -8.56 22.79 -14.44
C GLN A 78 -7.81 21.48 -14.16
N PHE A 79 -7.96 20.90 -12.96
CA PHE A 79 -7.37 19.62 -12.60
C PHE A 79 -8.12 18.47 -13.28
N MET A 80 -7.75 18.20 -14.54
CA MET A 80 -8.38 17.20 -15.41
C MET A 80 -7.34 16.24 -16.00
N PRO A 81 -6.71 15.39 -15.19
CA PRO A 81 -5.71 14.46 -15.70
C PRO A 81 -6.29 13.38 -16.60
N SER A 82 -5.43 12.82 -17.45
CA SER A 82 -5.72 11.62 -18.20
C SER A 82 -5.18 10.39 -17.47
N PHE A 83 -6.07 9.46 -17.13
CA PHE A 83 -5.68 8.14 -16.59
C PHE A 83 -5.33 7.11 -17.68
N LYS A 84 -5.41 7.50 -18.97
CA LYS A 84 -5.07 6.62 -20.08
C LYS A 84 -3.58 6.26 -20.03
N GLY A 85 -3.29 4.97 -20.12
CA GLY A 85 -1.92 4.45 -20.16
C GLY A 85 -1.33 4.09 -18.79
N TYR A 86 -2.08 4.33 -17.71
CA TYR A 86 -1.78 3.80 -16.39
C TYR A 86 -2.54 2.51 -16.13
N ASP A 87 -1.96 1.63 -15.33
CA ASP A 87 -2.60 0.41 -14.85
C ASP A 87 -3.20 0.63 -13.46
N VAL A 88 -2.58 1.51 -12.66
CA VAL A 88 -2.96 1.79 -11.27
C VAL A 88 -2.96 3.29 -11.00
N ILE A 89 -3.99 3.76 -10.29
CA ILE A 89 -3.98 5.06 -9.63
C ILE A 89 -3.77 4.84 -8.13
N LEU A 90 -2.81 5.52 -7.53
CA LEU A 90 -2.57 5.53 -6.10
C LEU A 90 -2.94 6.90 -5.53
N SER A 91 -3.87 6.94 -4.58
CA SER A 91 -4.27 8.18 -3.92
C SER A 91 -3.45 8.39 -2.66
N ASN A 92 -2.70 9.50 -2.63
CA ASN A 92 -2.07 10.07 -1.43
C ASN A 92 -2.67 11.47 -1.17
N TYR A 93 -3.98 11.60 -1.35
CA TYR A 93 -4.68 12.87 -1.43
C TYR A 93 -5.83 12.93 -0.43
N ASN A 94 -5.95 14.03 0.31
CA ASN A 94 -7.21 14.50 0.86
C ASN A 94 -7.25 16.04 0.86
N GLY A 95 -8.37 16.58 0.41
CA GLY A 95 -8.47 18.02 0.18
C GLY A 95 -9.74 18.40 -0.55
N LYS A 96 -9.64 19.46 -1.34
CA LYS A 96 -10.76 19.97 -2.15
C LYS A 96 -11.30 18.87 -3.06
N SER A 97 -12.62 18.83 -3.21
CA SER A 97 -13.27 17.96 -4.22
C SER A 97 -12.70 18.22 -5.61
N TRP A 98 -12.47 17.14 -6.35
CA TRP A 98 -12.04 17.24 -7.74
C TRP A 98 -13.20 17.69 -8.63
N PRO A 99 -12.93 18.26 -9.82
CA PRO A 99 -13.97 18.53 -10.79
C PRO A 99 -14.73 17.25 -11.14
N ARG A 100 -16.06 17.35 -11.32
CA ARG A 100 -16.91 16.18 -11.61
C ARG A 100 -16.44 15.38 -12.83
N GLN A 101 -15.81 16.02 -13.81
CA GLN A 101 -15.21 15.33 -14.96
C GLN A 101 -14.06 14.41 -14.57
N THR A 102 -13.22 14.84 -13.63
CA THR A 102 -12.11 14.05 -13.08
C THR A 102 -12.62 12.91 -12.22
N GLU A 103 -13.67 13.16 -11.43
CA GLU A 103 -14.37 12.11 -10.70
C GLU A 103 -14.88 11.01 -11.63
N LEU A 104 -15.65 11.39 -12.66
CA LEU A 104 -16.18 10.47 -13.66
C LEU A 104 -15.08 9.73 -14.44
N ALA A 105 -13.94 10.39 -14.69
CA ALA A 105 -12.79 9.76 -15.33
C ALA A 105 -12.20 8.65 -14.45
N LEU A 106 -12.08 8.87 -13.13
CA LEU A 106 -11.62 7.84 -12.19
C LEU A 106 -12.63 6.70 -12.08
N GLU A 107 -13.92 7.02 -11.92
CA GLU A 107 -15.00 6.03 -11.89
C GLU A 107 -14.92 5.11 -13.12
N LYS A 108 -14.80 5.70 -14.32
CA LYS A 108 -14.70 4.97 -15.58
C LYS A 108 -13.42 4.14 -15.69
N PHE A 109 -12.30 4.67 -15.22
CA PHE A 109 -11.01 3.97 -15.21
C PHE A 109 -11.10 2.69 -14.36
N VAL A 110 -11.54 2.83 -13.10
CA VAL A 110 -11.66 1.70 -12.18
C VAL A 110 -12.73 0.72 -12.67
N ALA A 111 -13.92 1.19 -13.05
CA ALA A 111 -15.00 0.33 -13.53
C ALA A 111 -14.61 -0.55 -14.73
N LYS A 112 -13.65 -0.10 -15.55
CA LYS A 112 -13.15 -0.83 -16.73
C LYS A 112 -12.01 -1.80 -16.43
N GLY A 113 -11.49 -1.86 -15.21
CA GLY A 113 -10.44 -2.78 -14.80
C GLY A 113 -9.15 -2.11 -14.34
N GLY A 114 -9.08 -0.78 -14.33
CA GLY A 114 -7.96 -0.07 -13.73
C GLY A 114 -7.89 -0.32 -12.22
N GLY A 115 -6.67 -0.44 -11.68
CA GLY A 115 -6.44 -0.65 -10.26
C GLY A 115 -6.49 0.66 -9.46
N LEU A 116 -6.99 0.61 -8.23
CA LEU A 116 -6.96 1.74 -7.31
C LEU A 116 -6.26 1.34 -6.01
N VAL A 117 -5.33 2.18 -5.56
CA VAL A 117 -4.66 2.05 -4.26
C VAL A 117 -5.01 3.26 -3.40
N ILE A 118 -5.48 3.00 -2.17
CA ILE A 118 -5.84 4.00 -1.17
C ILE A 118 -4.92 3.81 0.02
N ILE A 119 -4.18 4.87 0.38
CA ILE A 119 -3.24 4.83 1.49
C ILE A 119 -3.65 5.83 2.56
N HIS A 120 -3.78 5.33 3.78
CA HIS A 120 -4.01 6.10 5.00
C HIS A 120 -5.17 7.10 4.80
N ALA A 121 -4.96 8.36 5.16
CA ALA A 121 -5.94 9.45 5.09
C ALA A 121 -6.47 9.78 3.69
N ALA A 122 -6.06 9.07 2.63
CA ALA A 122 -6.75 9.16 1.36
C ALA A 122 -8.23 8.75 1.49
N ASP A 123 -8.54 7.82 2.38
CA ASP A 123 -9.91 7.38 2.69
C ASP A 123 -10.79 8.47 3.36
N ASN A 124 -10.19 9.58 3.79
CA ASN A 124 -10.92 10.75 4.30
C ASN A 124 -11.56 11.56 3.18
N SER A 125 -11.08 11.39 1.95
CA SER A 125 -11.49 12.22 0.83
C SER A 125 -12.96 12.09 0.46
N PHE A 126 -13.50 13.18 -0.08
CA PHE A 126 -14.72 13.21 -0.87
C PHE A 126 -15.95 12.55 -0.21
N PRO A 127 -16.39 13.00 0.99
CA PRO A 127 -17.52 12.38 1.70
C PRO A 127 -18.83 12.35 0.89
N TYR A 128 -19.02 13.31 -0.03
CA TYR A 128 -20.23 13.39 -0.86
C TYR A 128 -20.13 12.65 -2.20
N TRP A 129 -18.94 12.14 -2.55
CA TRP A 129 -18.75 11.39 -3.80
C TRP A 129 -19.05 9.91 -3.54
N LYS A 130 -20.29 9.52 -3.85
CA LYS A 130 -20.79 8.16 -3.58
C LYS A 130 -19.89 7.06 -4.13
N ALA A 131 -19.49 7.14 -5.41
CA ALA A 131 -18.66 6.11 -6.03
C ALA A 131 -17.28 5.97 -5.37
N TYR A 132 -16.67 7.08 -4.92
CA TYR A 132 -15.41 7.01 -4.17
C TYR A 132 -15.60 6.29 -2.83
N ASN A 133 -16.66 6.58 -2.09
CA ASN A 133 -16.95 5.91 -0.82
C ASN A 133 -17.26 4.41 -1.00
N GLU A 134 -17.87 4.02 -2.13
CA GLU A 134 -18.02 2.61 -2.51
C GLU A 134 -16.68 1.94 -2.85
N MET A 135 -15.73 2.68 -3.45
CA MET A 135 -14.40 2.16 -3.78
C MET A 135 -13.51 1.96 -2.54
N ILE A 136 -13.56 2.87 -1.56
CA ILE A 136 -12.73 2.78 -0.35
C ILE A 136 -13.35 1.85 0.71
N GLY A 137 -14.68 1.64 0.66
CA GLY A 137 -15.43 0.78 1.57
C GLY A 137 -15.71 1.42 2.93
N LEU A 138 -14.65 1.84 3.60
CA LEU A 138 -14.65 2.56 4.88
C LEU A 138 -13.77 3.81 4.73
N GLY A 139 -14.19 4.90 5.35
CA GLY A 139 -13.44 6.15 5.46
C GLY A 139 -13.74 6.82 6.80
N GLY A 140 -13.05 7.92 7.09
CA GLY A 140 -13.20 8.63 8.35
C GLY A 140 -13.21 10.14 8.17
N TRP A 141 -13.35 10.86 9.28
CA TRP A 141 -13.33 12.32 9.35
C TRP A 141 -14.32 12.96 8.38
N GLU A 142 -14.10 14.24 8.03
CA GLU A 142 -14.96 15.02 7.11
C GLU A 142 -16.46 14.95 7.45
N LYS A 143 -16.76 14.89 8.76
CA LYS A 143 -18.10 14.80 9.35
C LYS A 143 -18.88 13.53 8.95
N ARG A 144 -18.19 12.44 8.61
CA ARG A 144 -18.82 11.13 8.48
C ARG A 144 -19.48 10.71 9.78
N THR A 145 -20.62 10.05 9.68
CA THR A 145 -21.48 9.58 10.78
C THR A 145 -22.18 8.29 10.37
N GLU A 146 -23.15 7.82 11.16
CA GLU A 146 -24.01 6.69 10.81
C GLU A 146 -24.76 6.85 9.47
N LYS A 147 -24.91 8.07 8.97
CA LYS A 147 -25.52 8.35 7.66
C LYS A 147 -24.69 7.83 6.49
N ASP A 148 -23.39 7.66 6.70
CA ASP A 148 -22.43 7.24 5.66
C ASP A 148 -22.28 5.71 5.61
N GLY A 149 -22.87 4.98 6.56
CA GLY A 149 -22.89 3.52 6.63
C GLY A 149 -22.39 2.97 7.97
N PRO A 150 -22.42 1.64 8.17
CA PRO A 150 -22.14 1.01 9.46
C PRO A 150 -20.66 1.11 9.85
N TYR A 151 -20.38 0.91 11.15
CA TYR A 151 -19.07 0.39 11.57
C TYR A 151 -18.94 -1.07 11.13
N VAL A 152 -17.72 -1.49 10.78
CA VAL A 152 -17.40 -2.89 10.51
C VAL A 152 -16.13 -3.26 11.26
N TYR A 153 -16.22 -4.24 12.17
CA TYR A 153 -15.12 -4.63 13.04
C TYR A 153 -15.28 -6.09 13.50
N TYR A 154 -14.22 -6.66 14.08
CA TYR A 154 -14.29 -7.94 14.78
C TYR A 154 -14.40 -7.71 16.29
N ASN A 155 -15.32 -8.41 16.94
CA ASN A 155 -15.48 -8.33 18.40
C ASN A 155 -14.48 -9.25 19.14
N GLU A 156 -14.52 -9.27 20.47
CA GLU A 156 -13.65 -10.12 21.31
C GLU A 156 -13.83 -11.62 21.09
N LYS A 157 -14.96 -12.05 20.53
CA LYS A 157 -15.25 -13.44 20.16
C LYS A 157 -14.79 -13.80 18.74
N ASP A 158 -14.07 -12.89 18.08
CA ASP A 158 -13.60 -13.01 16.71
C ASP A 158 -14.73 -13.09 15.66
N GLU A 159 -15.89 -12.51 15.98
CA GLU A 159 -17.04 -12.43 15.07
C GLU A 159 -17.02 -11.10 14.31
N LEU A 160 -17.29 -11.15 12.99
CA LEU A 160 -17.44 -9.95 12.17
C LEU A 160 -18.79 -9.27 12.45
N ILE A 161 -18.73 -8.03 12.90
CA ILE A 161 -19.89 -7.21 13.26
C ILE A 161 -20.09 -6.09 12.24
N ARG A 162 -21.35 -5.83 11.91
CA ARG A 162 -21.82 -4.62 11.21
C ARG A 162 -22.76 -3.86 12.12
N ASP A 163 -22.36 -2.66 12.53
CA ASP A 163 -23.03 -1.90 13.57
C ASP A 163 -23.51 -0.53 13.05
N ASN A 164 -24.83 -0.33 13.08
CA ASN A 164 -25.49 0.90 12.64
C ASN A 164 -25.84 1.86 13.80
N THR A 165 -25.36 1.60 15.03
CA THR A 165 -25.55 2.53 16.15
C THR A 165 -25.05 3.92 15.79
N PRO A 166 -25.72 5.02 16.19
CA PRO A 166 -25.26 6.37 15.88
C PRO A 166 -23.87 6.68 16.44
N GLY A 167 -23.06 7.45 15.69
CA GLY A 167 -21.72 7.84 16.13
C GLY A 167 -20.84 8.40 15.02
N PRO A 168 -19.68 9.00 15.38
CA PRO A 168 -18.76 9.57 14.41
C PRO A 168 -18.14 8.51 13.51
N GLY A 169 -17.77 8.89 12.29
CA GLY A 169 -16.95 8.10 11.38
C GLY A 169 -15.51 8.60 11.41
N GLY A 170 -14.57 7.75 11.82
CA GLY A 170 -13.15 8.03 11.91
C GLY A 170 -12.71 8.53 13.29
N HIS A 171 -11.72 7.85 13.83
CA HIS A 171 -11.00 8.17 15.05
C HIS A 171 -9.66 7.42 15.02
N HIS A 172 -8.71 7.83 15.85
CA HIS A 172 -7.56 7.02 16.19
C HIS A 172 -7.12 7.34 17.62
N GLY A 173 -6.51 6.35 18.28
CA GLY A 173 -5.88 6.51 19.57
C GLY A 173 -4.56 7.29 19.55
N THR A 174 -3.74 7.11 20.58
CA THR A 174 -2.34 7.58 20.56
C THR A 174 -1.52 6.79 19.56
N GLN A 175 -0.50 7.39 18.94
CA GLN A 175 0.39 6.67 18.04
C GLN A 175 1.26 5.66 18.79
N HIS A 176 1.26 4.40 18.35
CA HIS A 176 1.98 3.30 18.99
C HIS A 176 2.29 2.19 17.97
N GLU A 177 3.14 1.23 18.33
CA GLU A 177 3.29 -0.01 17.57
C GLU A 177 2.09 -0.92 17.86
N PHE A 178 1.57 -1.62 16.86
CA PHE A 178 0.43 -2.52 17.03
C PHE A 178 0.56 -3.78 16.20
N VAL A 179 0.01 -4.88 16.72
CA VAL A 179 0.00 -6.17 16.04
C VAL A 179 -1.09 -6.17 14.98
N ILE A 180 -0.70 -6.41 13.74
CA ILE A 180 -1.59 -6.74 12.64
C ILE A 180 -1.90 -8.24 12.68
N LYS A 181 -3.18 -8.58 12.69
CA LYS A 181 -3.71 -9.95 12.60
C LYS A 181 -4.28 -10.19 11.20
N THR A 182 -3.70 -11.16 10.48
CA THR A 182 -4.18 -11.62 9.16
C THR A 182 -5.53 -12.32 9.32
N ARG A 183 -6.46 -12.05 8.40
CA ARG A 183 -7.82 -12.60 8.36
C ARG A 183 -8.08 -13.53 7.18
N ILE A 184 -7.37 -13.34 6.07
CA ILE A 184 -7.53 -14.11 4.82
C ILE A 184 -6.13 -14.48 4.31
N GLU A 185 -5.57 -15.57 4.83
CA GLU A 185 -4.19 -16.02 4.56
C GLU A 185 -3.98 -16.37 3.08
N GLU A 186 -4.99 -16.96 2.46
CA GLU A 186 -4.94 -17.45 1.08
C GLU A 186 -4.98 -16.33 0.03
N HIS A 187 -5.33 -15.09 0.43
CA HIS A 187 -5.36 -13.96 -0.49
C HIS A 187 -3.94 -13.70 -1.05
N PRO A 188 -3.76 -13.44 -2.36
CA PRO A 188 -2.43 -13.30 -2.96
C PRO A 188 -1.51 -12.29 -2.25
N ILE A 189 -2.07 -11.20 -1.73
CA ILE A 189 -1.33 -10.18 -0.95
C ILE A 189 -0.78 -10.77 0.35
N MET A 190 -1.58 -11.58 1.05
CA MET A 190 -1.28 -12.10 2.39
C MET A 190 -0.52 -13.43 2.36
N LYS A 191 -0.54 -14.14 1.22
CA LYS A 191 0.03 -15.48 1.10
C LYS A 191 1.50 -15.51 1.55
N GLY A 192 1.76 -16.36 2.55
CA GLY A 192 3.07 -16.56 3.16
C GLY A 192 3.49 -15.53 4.21
N LEU A 193 2.70 -14.48 4.44
CA LEU A 193 2.92 -13.55 5.56
C LEU A 193 2.54 -14.24 6.89
N PRO A 194 3.18 -13.87 8.01
CA PRO A 194 2.77 -14.33 9.34
C PRO A 194 1.30 -14.01 9.65
N MET A 195 0.67 -14.86 10.46
CA MET A 195 -0.70 -14.60 10.94
C MET A 195 -0.78 -13.38 11.86
N GLU A 196 0.30 -13.07 12.57
CA GLU A 196 0.42 -11.89 13.42
C GLU A 196 1.82 -11.28 13.26
N TRP A 197 1.91 -9.97 13.13
CA TRP A 197 3.17 -9.24 13.01
C TRP A 197 3.06 -7.81 13.55
N LEU A 198 4.16 -7.27 14.08
CA LEU A 198 4.20 -5.95 14.71
C LEU A 198 4.48 -4.86 13.67
N HIS A 199 3.50 -3.98 13.47
CA HIS A 199 3.68 -2.74 12.71
C HIS A 199 4.44 -1.71 13.54
N THR A 200 5.25 -0.88 12.89
CA THR A 200 5.98 0.20 13.58
C THR A 200 5.00 1.24 14.11
N LYS A 201 5.52 2.24 14.83
CA LYS A 201 4.71 3.33 15.38
C LYS A 201 3.88 3.98 14.28
N ASP A 202 2.57 4.05 14.48
CA ASP A 202 1.61 4.61 13.53
C ASP A 202 0.29 4.98 14.23
N GLU A 203 -0.66 5.51 13.47
CA GLU A 203 -2.05 5.68 13.88
C GLU A 203 -2.86 4.42 13.54
N LEU A 204 -3.47 3.82 14.55
CA LEU A 204 -4.44 2.74 14.36
C LEU A 204 -5.82 3.39 14.18
N TYR A 205 -6.27 3.48 12.92
CA TYR A 205 -7.60 3.99 12.57
C TYR A 205 -8.71 3.09 13.12
N ASP A 206 -9.69 3.68 13.77
CA ASP A 206 -10.84 3.00 14.33
C ASP A 206 -12.12 3.83 14.13
N LEU A 207 -13.28 3.23 14.45
CA LEU A 207 -14.60 3.84 14.19
C LEU A 207 -14.79 4.29 12.73
N MET A 208 -14.14 3.64 11.77
CA MET A 208 -14.26 3.96 10.35
C MET A 208 -15.66 3.58 9.85
N ARG A 209 -16.22 4.37 8.93
CA ARG A 209 -17.56 4.18 8.37
C ARG A 209 -17.58 4.32 6.86
N GLY A 210 -18.50 3.62 6.23
CA GLY A 210 -18.76 3.77 4.81
C GLY A 210 -19.78 2.75 4.35
N PRO A 211 -20.07 2.70 3.04
CA PRO A 211 -21.01 1.74 2.48
C PRO A 211 -20.70 0.29 2.87
N ALA A 212 -19.40 -0.02 3.05
CA ALA A 212 -18.91 -1.33 3.49
C ALA A 212 -19.45 -2.52 2.67
N ILE A 213 -19.66 -2.30 1.37
CA ILE A 213 -20.11 -3.31 0.40
C ILE A 213 -18.93 -3.84 -0.40
N ASN A 214 -19.00 -5.10 -0.87
CA ASN A 214 -18.00 -5.72 -1.74
C ASN A 214 -16.55 -5.64 -1.20
N MET A 215 -16.40 -5.73 0.11
CA MET A 215 -15.16 -5.56 0.86
C MET A 215 -14.70 -6.87 1.47
N ASN A 216 -13.43 -7.20 1.30
CA ASN A 216 -12.73 -8.21 2.08
C ASN A 216 -11.82 -7.54 3.11
N ILE A 217 -11.85 -8.00 4.35
CA ILE A 217 -10.93 -7.54 5.40
C ILE A 217 -9.75 -8.50 5.39
N LEU A 218 -8.60 -8.09 4.86
CA LEU A 218 -7.40 -8.92 4.80
C LEU A 218 -6.68 -8.99 6.14
N ALA A 219 -6.72 -7.90 6.90
CA ALA A 219 -6.09 -7.82 8.20
C ALA A 219 -6.79 -6.80 9.12
N THR A 220 -6.65 -7.01 10.42
CA THR A 220 -7.19 -6.16 11.49
C THR A 220 -6.13 -5.87 12.55
N ALA A 221 -6.30 -4.80 13.33
CA ALA A 221 -5.51 -4.52 14.53
C ALA A 221 -6.42 -4.33 15.74
N TYR A 222 -5.98 -4.74 16.94
CA TYR A 222 -6.73 -4.49 18.16
C TYR A 222 -6.53 -3.06 18.64
N SER A 223 -7.57 -2.22 18.57
CA SER A 223 -7.53 -0.83 19.05
C SER A 223 -7.66 -0.80 20.58
N SER A 224 -6.53 -0.89 21.29
CA SER A 224 -6.52 -1.00 22.76
C SER A 224 -7.05 0.26 23.45
N LYS A 225 -7.89 0.07 24.48
CA LYS A 225 -8.37 1.18 25.33
C LYS A 225 -7.24 1.91 26.08
N ASP A 226 -6.14 1.23 26.37
CA ASP A 226 -4.95 1.85 26.99
C ASP A 226 -4.29 2.87 26.06
N GLN A 227 -4.46 2.70 24.76
CA GLN A 227 -4.03 3.63 23.71
C GLN A 227 -5.17 4.55 23.27
N LYS A 228 -6.21 4.72 24.11
CA LYS A 228 -7.43 5.48 23.82
C LYS A 228 -8.26 4.93 22.65
N GLY A 229 -8.12 3.64 22.35
CA GLY A 229 -8.85 2.95 21.30
C GLY A 229 -10.24 2.44 21.70
N THR A 230 -10.87 1.71 20.79
CA THR A 230 -12.27 1.24 20.92
C THR A 230 -12.45 -0.04 21.72
N GLY A 231 -11.38 -0.83 21.90
CA GLY A 231 -11.42 -2.21 22.39
C GLY A 231 -11.93 -3.21 21.35
N ARG A 232 -11.83 -2.90 20.05
CA ARG A 232 -12.27 -3.76 18.94
C ARG A 232 -11.10 -4.17 18.07
N HIS A 233 -11.27 -5.22 17.28
CA HIS A 233 -10.38 -5.50 16.16
C HIS A 233 -10.86 -4.75 14.92
N GLU A 234 -10.17 -3.67 14.60
CA GLU A 234 -10.55 -2.73 13.55
C GLU A 234 -9.88 -3.14 12.22
N PRO A 235 -10.57 -3.03 11.07
CA PRO A 235 -9.96 -3.28 9.78
C PRO A 235 -8.73 -2.38 9.56
N SER A 236 -7.65 -2.94 9.02
CA SER A 236 -6.44 -2.17 8.70
C SER A 236 -6.04 -2.31 7.23
N VAL A 237 -6.40 -3.44 6.61
CA VAL A 237 -6.11 -3.73 5.20
C VAL A 237 -7.35 -4.33 4.56
N LEU A 238 -7.79 -3.72 3.48
CA LEU A 238 -9.00 -4.08 2.75
C LEU A 238 -8.69 -4.33 1.28
N THR A 239 -9.49 -5.19 0.65
CA THR A 239 -9.66 -5.20 -0.80
C THR A 239 -11.12 -5.05 -1.18
N LEU A 240 -11.36 -4.33 -2.28
CA LEU A 240 -12.70 -4.10 -2.81
C LEU A 240 -12.71 -4.28 -4.34
N ASN A 241 -13.91 -4.29 -4.91
CA ASN A 241 -14.10 -4.21 -6.36
C ASN A 241 -15.08 -3.09 -6.71
N TYR A 242 -14.82 -2.39 -7.81
CA TYR A 242 -15.74 -1.44 -8.42
C TYR A 242 -15.78 -1.67 -9.93
N GLY A 243 -16.93 -2.14 -10.44
CA GLY A 243 -17.00 -2.70 -11.79
C GLY A 243 -16.02 -3.88 -11.95
N LYS A 244 -15.11 -3.79 -12.92
CA LYS A 244 -14.04 -4.78 -13.14
C LYS A 244 -12.74 -4.46 -12.40
N GLY A 245 -12.62 -3.27 -11.81
CA GLY A 245 -11.42 -2.80 -11.14
C GLY A 245 -11.28 -3.40 -9.76
N LYS A 246 -10.04 -3.60 -9.36
CA LYS A 246 -9.65 -4.04 -8.03
C LYS A 246 -9.14 -2.87 -7.23
N ILE A 247 -9.50 -2.80 -5.96
CA ILE A 247 -9.03 -1.77 -5.04
C ILE A 247 -8.25 -2.42 -3.90
N PHE A 248 -7.10 -1.85 -3.56
CA PHE A 248 -6.34 -2.15 -2.37
C PHE A 248 -6.35 -0.93 -1.46
N HIS A 249 -6.82 -1.09 -0.24
CA HIS A 249 -6.92 -0.01 0.73
C HIS A 249 -6.15 -0.40 2.00
N ASN A 250 -5.09 0.35 2.29
CA ASN A 250 -4.25 0.19 3.47
C ASN A 250 -4.35 1.43 4.36
N MET A 251 -4.89 1.29 5.55
CA MET A 251 -5.13 2.40 6.49
C MET A 251 -3.86 2.82 7.25
N MET A 252 -2.79 2.03 7.20
CA MET A 252 -1.50 2.36 7.80
C MET A 252 -0.73 3.40 6.95
N GLY A 253 0.25 4.07 7.56
CA GLY A 253 1.20 4.95 6.88
C GLY A 253 1.02 6.44 7.17
N HIS A 254 0.88 6.83 8.44
CA HIS A 254 0.72 8.23 8.85
C HIS A 254 1.85 9.15 8.35
N GLU A 255 3.10 8.71 8.51
CA GLU A 255 4.27 9.49 8.15
C GLU A 255 5.45 8.61 7.72
N ASP A 256 6.63 9.20 7.53
CA ASP A 256 7.85 8.52 7.10
C ASP A 256 8.17 7.30 7.98
N TYR A 257 8.28 7.46 9.30
CA TYR A 257 8.60 6.38 10.23
C TYR A 257 7.60 5.21 10.20
N SER A 258 6.32 5.49 9.90
CA SER A 258 5.29 4.46 9.73
C SER A 258 5.46 3.75 8.38
N MET A 259 5.73 4.50 7.31
CA MET A 259 5.97 3.95 5.98
C MET A 259 7.30 3.20 5.86
N HIS A 260 8.25 3.43 6.77
CA HIS A 260 9.48 2.64 6.84
C HIS A 260 9.26 1.21 7.36
N CYS A 261 8.08 0.86 7.92
CA CYS A 261 7.80 -0.51 8.32
C CYS A 261 7.92 -1.48 7.12
N VAL A 262 8.71 -2.55 7.27
CA VAL A 262 8.81 -3.59 6.24
C VAL A 262 7.46 -4.25 5.96
N GLY A 263 6.58 -4.35 6.96
CA GLY A 263 5.21 -4.81 6.78
C GLY A 263 4.39 -3.88 5.88
N PHE A 264 4.42 -2.57 6.14
CA PHE A 264 3.79 -1.56 5.28
C PHE A 264 4.34 -1.63 3.85
N ILE A 265 5.66 -1.64 3.68
CA ILE A 265 6.32 -1.67 2.37
C ILE A 265 5.87 -2.91 1.58
N THR A 266 5.89 -4.08 2.22
CA THR A 266 5.49 -5.35 1.61
C THR A 266 4.03 -5.30 1.14
N LEU A 267 3.13 -4.78 1.98
CA LEU A 267 1.72 -4.65 1.65
C LEU A 267 1.46 -3.63 0.54
N LEU A 268 2.16 -2.49 0.54
CA LEU A 268 2.10 -1.50 -0.53
C LEU A 268 2.50 -2.11 -1.87
N GLN A 269 3.65 -2.78 -1.92
CA GLN A 269 4.17 -3.38 -3.16
C GLN A 269 3.29 -4.53 -3.67
N ARG A 270 2.89 -5.45 -2.77
CA ARG A 270 2.03 -6.59 -3.15
C ARG A 270 0.61 -6.16 -3.50
N GLY A 271 0.03 -5.21 -2.76
CA GLY A 271 -1.28 -4.66 -3.03
C GLY A 271 -1.35 -3.95 -4.37
N THR A 272 -0.33 -3.14 -4.68
CA THR A 272 -0.22 -2.45 -5.98
C THR A 272 -0.07 -3.45 -7.13
N GLU A 273 0.75 -4.50 -6.97
CA GLU A 273 0.88 -5.55 -7.99
C GLU A 273 -0.44 -6.30 -8.21
N TRP A 274 -1.14 -6.59 -7.11
CA TRP A 274 -2.40 -7.33 -7.15
C TRP A 274 -3.51 -6.54 -7.82
N VAL A 275 -3.64 -5.23 -7.58
CA VAL A 275 -4.66 -4.44 -8.30
C VAL A 275 -4.36 -4.33 -9.79
N ALA A 276 -3.07 -4.26 -10.17
CA ALA A 276 -2.64 -4.20 -11.56
C ALA A 276 -2.88 -5.52 -12.32
N SER A 277 -2.66 -6.67 -11.66
CA SER A 277 -2.52 -7.96 -12.35
C SER A 277 -3.47 -9.07 -11.87
N GLY A 278 -4.05 -8.92 -10.69
CA GLY A 278 -4.76 -9.98 -9.95
C GLY A 278 -3.85 -11.03 -9.32
N LYS A 279 -2.52 -10.86 -9.39
CA LYS A 279 -1.51 -11.79 -8.86
C LYS A 279 -0.48 -11.05 -8.02
N VAL A 280 0.28 -11.81 -7.23
CA VAL A 280 1.47 -11.34 -6.52
C VAL A 280 2.61 -12.29 -6.85
N THR A 281 3.72 -11.76 -7.35
CA THR A 281 4.92 -12.54 -7.71
C THR A 281 6.09 -12.33 -6.76
N GLN A 282 5.97 -11.35 -5.87
CA GLN A 282 6.99 -10.99 -4.88
C GLN A 282 7.06 -12.00 -3.73
N THR A 283 8.27 -12.38 -3.33
CA THR A 283 8.50 -13.21 -2.14
C THR A 283 8.29 -12.40 -0.86
N VAL A 284 8.19 -13.08 0.28
CA VAL A 284 8.17 -12.42 1.60
C VAL A 284 9.61 -12.01 1.93
N PRO A 285 9.88 -10.75 2.33
CA PRO A 285 11.22 -10.33 2.67
C PRO A 285 11.71 -11.04 3.94
N THR A 286 12.99 -11.39 3.99
CA THR A 286 13.59 -12.12 5.12
C THR A 286 13.56 -11.35 6.43
N ASN A 287 13.49 -10.02 6.36
CA ASN A 287 13.35 -9.12 7.50
C ASN A 287 11.91 -8.66 7.73
N PHE A 288 10.90 -9.42 7.28
CA PHE A 288 9.50 -9.14 7.62
C PHE A 288 9.31 -9.15 9.15
N PRO A 289 8.48 -8.25 9.73
CA PRO A 289 8.30 -8.19 11.18
C PRO A 289 7.77 -9.50 11.78
N THR A 290 8.17 -9.81 13.01
CA THR A 290 7.50 -10.85 13.81
C THR A 290 6.42 -10.23 14.66
N LYS A 291 5.64 -11.03 15.40
CA LYS A 291 4.65 -10.53 16.35
C LYS A 291 5.28 -9.69 17.47
N GLU A 292 6.52 -9.97 17.86
CA GLU A 292 7.21 -9.36 18.99
C GLU A 292 8.17 -8.24 18.59
N LYS A 293 8.55 -8.16 17.30
CA LYS A 293 9.59 -7.21 16.85
C LYS A 293 9.24 -6.61 15.50
N SER A 294 9.12 -5.29 15.49
CA SER A 294 8.95 -4.49 14.28
C SER A 294 10.25 -4.45 13.47
N SER A 295 10.13 -4.13 12.19
CA SER A 295 11.25 -4.05 11.26
C SER A 295 11.04 -2.85 10.34
N SER A 296 12.07 -2.04 10.15
CA SER A 296 11.99 -0.82 9.35
C SER A 296 13.18 -0.65 8.42
N ARG A 297 12.97 -0.04 7.25
CA ARG A 297 14.04 0.36 6.34
C ARG A 297 13.67 1.58 5.51
N GLN A 298 14.68 2.21 4.92
CA GLN A 298 14.54 3.24 3.89
C GLN A 298 14.39 2.61 2.49
N PRO A 299 13.92 3.36 1.48
CA PRO A 299 13.97 2.93 0.08
C PRO A 299 15.40 2.60 -0.36
N GLN A 300 15.56 1.56 -1.15
CA GLN A 300 16.83 1.19 -1.78
C GLN A 300 17.03 2.08 -3.00
N LYS A 301 18.25 2.61 -3.16
CA LYS A 301 18.64 3.42 -4.32
C LYS A 301 18.96 2.56 -5.53
#